data_AF-A0A2R7P7M5-F1
#
_entry.id   AF-A0A2R7P7M5-F1
#
_cell.length_a   1.000
_cell.length_b   1.000
_cell.length_c   1.000
_cell.angle_alpha   90.00
_cell.angle_beta   90.00
_cell.angle_gamma   90.00
#
_symmetry.space_group_name_H-M   'P 1'
#
loop_
_entity.id
_entity.type
_entity.pdbx_description
1 polymer ?
#
loop_
_entity_poly.entity_id
_entity_poly.type
_entity_poly.pdbx_seq_one_letter_code
_entity_poly.pdbx_strand_id
1 'polypeptide(L)' 'MATNQTQAEWQKTALRLPRDLHQQVHEAAKSNDRSFNGQIVAFLKECVRGAAQDVSKVH' A
#
# COMPACT_ATOMS: atom_id res chain seq x y z
N MET A 1 22.48 -16.34 5.46
CA MET A 1 21.21 -16.48 6.20
C MET A 1 20.13 -15.69 5.48
N ALA A 2 19.43 -16.31 4.51
CA ALA A 2 18.31 -15.65 3.86
C ALA A 2 17.13 -15.67 4.84
N THR A 3 16.75 -14.51 5.38
CA THR A 3 15.56 -14.37 6.22
C THR A 3 14.34 -14.57 5.33
N ASN A 4 13.88 -15.81 5.26
CA ASN A 4 12.59 -16.16 4.70
C ASN A 4 11.53 -15.53 5.62
N GLN A 5 11.19 -14.25 5.38
CA GLN A 5 10.07 -13.58 6.03
C GLN A 5 8.83 -14.33 5.56
N THR A 6 8.48 -15.37 6.31
CA THR A 6 7.39 -16.25 5.98
C THR A 6 6.14 -15.39 5.83
N GLN A 7 5.39 -15.63 4.76
CA GLN A 7 4.09 -15.03 4.47
C GLN A 7 3.13 -14.97 5.70
N ALA A 8 3.39 -15.78 6.72
CA ALA A 8 2.76 -15.81 8.04
C ALA A 8 2.78 -14.48 8.84
N GLU A 9 3.71 -13.56 8.58
CA GLU A 9 3.75 -12.25 9.28
C GLU A 9 2.78 -11.22 8.71
N TRP A 10 2.11 -11.53 7.60
CA TRP A 10 1.19 -10.60 6.95
C TRP A 10 -0.24 -10.79 7.46
N GLN A 11 -0.77 -9.77 8.13
CA GLN A 11 -2.19 -9.71 8.44
C GLN A 11 -2.98 -9.57 7.14
N LYS A 12 -3.79 -10.58 6.81
CA LYS A 12 -4.70 -10.50 5.66
C LYS A 12 -5.85 -9.56 6.01
N THR A 13 -6.03 -8.52 5.18
CA THR A 13 -7.09 -7.54 5.33
C THR A 13 -8.00 -7.60 4.11
N ALA A 14 -9.29 -7.85 4.32
CA ALA A 14 -10.28 -7.73 3.27
C ALA A 14 -10.66 -6.26 3.08
N LEU A 15 -10.25 -5.67 1.95
CA LEU A 15 -10.55 -4.29 1.60
C LEU A 15 -11.67 -4.27 0.56
N ARG A 16 -12.72 -3.47 0.79
CA ARG A 16 -13.75 -3.20 -0.21
C ARG A 16 -13.42 -1.90 -0.93
N LEU A 17 -13.26 -1.98 -2.24
CA LEU A 17 -12.99 -0.84 -3.11
C LEU A 17 -14.14 -0.66 -4.11
N PRO A 18 -14.55 0.59 -4.38
CA PRO A 18 -15.34 0.92 -5.57
C PRO A 18 -14.67 0.40 -6.85
N ARG A 19 -15.47 0.07 -7.87
CA ARG A 19 -14.98 -0.60 -9.08
C ARG A 19 -14.00 0.26 -9.89
N ASP A 20 -14.30 1.55 -9.97
CA ASP A 20 -13.47 2.58 -10.57
C ASP A 20 -12.12 2.69 -9.85
N LEU A 21 -12.12 2.74 -8.52
CA LEU A 21 -10.88 2.80 -7.74
C LEU A 21 -10.05 1.53 -7.88
N HIS A 22 -10.70 0.36 -7.90
CA HIS A 22 -10.01 -0.91 -8.14
C HIS A 22 -9.29 -0.91 -9.50
N GLN A 23 -9.92 -0.39 -10.56
CA GLN A 23 -9.30 -0.27 -11.88
C GLN A 23 -8.11 0.69 -11.87
N GLN A 24 -8.26 1.87 -11.27
CA GLN A 24 -7.18 2.86 -11.16
C GLN A 24 -5.95 2.30 -10.43
N VAL A 25 -6.15 1.58 -9.32
CA VAL A 25 -5.04 0.91 -8.60
C VAL A 25 -4.39 -0.15 -9.46
N HIS A 26 -5.16 -0.87 -10.28
CA HIS A 26 -4.65 -1.90 -11.18
C HIS A 26 -3.80 -1.33 -12.31
N GLU A 27 -4.21 -0.20 -12.88
CA GLU A 27 -3.45 0.52 -13.90
C GLU A 27 -2.17 1.09 -13.30
N ALA A 28 -2.25 1.74 -12.14
CA ALA A 28 -1.09 2.24 -11.42
C ALA A 28 -0.09 1.13 -11.06
N ALA A 29 -0.58 -0.07 -10.69
CA ALA A 29 0.29 -1.21 -10.42
C ALA A 29 1.06 -1.64 -11.68
N LYS A 30 0.38 -1.72 -12.84
CA LYS A 30 1.02 -2.04 -14.13
C LYS A 30 2.07 -0.99 -14.52
N SER A 31 1.75 0.29 -14.38
CA SER A 31 2.67 1.38 -14.74
C SER A 31 3.91 1.44 -13.85
N ASN A 32 3.81 1.00 -12.59
CA ASN A 32 4.91 1.01 -11.62
C ASN A 32 5.67 -0.33 -11.52
N ASP A 33 5.37 -1.30 -12.39
CA ASP A 33 5.92 -2.66 -12.37
C ASP A 33 5.80 -3.32 -10.97
N ARG A 34 4.61 -3.19 -10.38
CA ARG A 34 4.27 -3.72 -9.05
C ARG A 34 3.09 -4.67 -9.15
N SER A 35 3.03 -5.64 -8.23
CA SER A 35 1.79 -6.39 -8.00
C SER A 35 0.71 -5.47 -7.43
N PHE A 36 -0.56 -5.85 -7.61
CA PHE A 36 -1.69 -5.08 -7.09
C PHE A 36 -1.56 -4.81 -5.58
N ASN A 37 -1.25 -5.84 -4.79
CA ASN A 37 -1.01 -5.70 -3.36
C ASN A 37 0.22 -4.83 -3.06
N GLY A 38 1.29 -4.97 -3.86
CA GLY A 38 2.49 -4.13 -3.74
C GLY A 38 2.17 -2.65 -3.94
N GLN A 39 1.28 -2.32 -4.88
CA GLN A 39 0.85 -0.95 -5.11
C GLN A 39 -0.02 -0.42 -3.96
N ILE A 40 -0.94 -1.22 -3.42
CA ILE A 40 -1.73 -0.84 -2.24
C ILE A 40 -0.82 -0.53 -1.05
N VAL A 41 0.16 -1.39 -0.78
CA VAL A 41 1.10 -1.20 0.33
C VAL A 41 1.96 0.04 0.13
N ALA A 42 2.46 0.29 -1.09
CA ALA A 42 3.24 1.49 -1.39
C ALA A 42 2.43 2.76 -1.17
N PHE A 43 1.19 2.79 -1.67
CA PHE A 43 0.27 3.92 -1.50
C PHE A 43 -0.04 4.17 -0.01
N LEU A 44 -0.37 3.12 0.75
CA LEU A 44 -0.63 3.25 2.20
C LEU A 44 0.61 3.76 2.96
N LYS A 45 1.82 3.31 2.60
CA LYS A 45 3.07 3.80 3.21
C LYS A 45 3.27 5.28 2.95
N GLU A 46 2.96 5.76 1.75
CA GLU A 46 3.04 7.18 1.39
C GLU A 46 2.00 8.00 2.16
N CYS A 47 0.75 7.56 2.22
CA CYS A 47 -0.32 8.24 2.97
C CYS A 47 0.00 8.35 4.46
N VAL A 48 0.44 7.26 5.10
CA VAL A 48 0.79 7.26 6.53
C VAL A 48 1.99 8.15 6.81
N ARG A 49 3.01 8.15 5.93
CA ARG A 49 4.17 9.05 6.04
C ARG A 49 3.76 10.52 5.91
N GLY A 50 2.89 10.84 4.96
CA GLY A 50 2.34 12.18 4.77
C GLY A 50 1.55 12.67 5.99
N ALA A 51 0.68 11.81 6.54
CA ALA A 51 -0.07 12.11 7.76
C ALA A 51 0.84 12.35 8.98
N ALA A 52 1.92 11.58 9.13
CA ALA A 52 2.88 11.76 10.23
C ALA A 52 3.67 13.08 10.12
N GLN A 53 3.94 13.55 8.90
CA GLN A 53 4.67 14.81 8.66
C GLN A 53 3.79 16.04 8.91
N ASP A 54 2.49 15.94 8.65
CA ASP A 54 1.54 17.05 8.80
C ASP A 54 1.28 17.40 10.28
N VAL A 55 1.15 16.37 11.14
CA VAL A 55 0.98 16.56 12.60
C VAL A 55 2.18 17.28 13.24
N SER A 56 3.38 17.10 12.67
CA SER A 56 4.61 17.70 13.19
C SER A 56 4.78 19.19 12.84
N LYS A 57 3.96 19.75 11.92
CA LYS A 57 3.99 21.18 11.56
C LYS A 57 2.98 22.04 12.34
N VAL A 58 2.19 21.44 13.22
CA VAL A 58 1.14 22.13 14.00
C VAL A 58 1.61 22.45 15.44
N HIS A 59 2.90 22.34 15.74
CA HIS A 59 3.48 22.71 17.05
C HIS A 59 4.54 23.79 16.90
#